data_AF-A0A5J4UF18-F1
#
_entry.id   AF-A0A5J4UF18-F1
#
_cell.length_a   1.000
_cell.length_b   1.000
_cell.length_c   1.000
_cell.angle_alpha   90.00
_cell.angle_beta   90.00
_cell.angle_gamma   90.00
#
_symmetry.space_group_name_H-M   'P 1'
#
loop_
_entity.id
_entity.type
_entity.pdbx_description
1 polymer ?
#
loop_
_entity_poly.entity_id
_entity_poly.type
_entity_poly.pdbx_seq_one_letter_code
_entity_poly.pdbx_strand_id
1 'polypeptide(L)'
;MPNQHKPPSPQEDQIGPIEYTPKISSTEDVLINDDTFQLISTNLTTILFDPILKNGIFRLEIINEMKLQAIGICDDSVYFIQNVSPQIKEMDKKVYYHFSGSLGHKTEQVKGNAKFEQNNCHIALELILNNQQQNSLTFFVQGQEQPNYVINIPNSVRLWVCLTQKGSSFKITKFERVQFPTAKHLGSSRGWEY
;
A
#
# COMPACT_ATOMS: atom_id res chain seq x y z
N MET A 1 -47.30 -12.60 2.14
CA MET A 1 -46.06 -12.31 1.39
C MET A 1 -45.34 -11.18 2.11
N PRO A 2 -44.18 -11.40 2.75
CA PRO A 2 -43.37 -10.31 3.28
C PRO A 2 -42.31 -9.90 2.26
N ASN A 3 -42.28 -8.60 1.95
CA ASN A 3 -41.20 -7.96 1.19
C ASN A 3 -39.87 -8.16 1.91
N GLN A 4 -38.94 -8.86 1.27
CA GLN A 4 -37.54 -8.86 1.71
C GLN A 4 -36.90 -7.56 1.21
N HIS A 5 -36.66 -6.62 2.12
CA HIS A 5 -35.65 -5.59 1.91
C HIS A 5 -34.31 -6.29 1.77
N LYS A 6 -33.83 -6.41 0.53
CA LYS A 6 -32.46 -6.77 0.24
C LYS A 6 -31.57 -5.65 0.81
N PRO A 7 -30.59 -5.94 1.69
CA PRO A 7 -29.63 -4.93 2.12
C PRO A 7 -28.88 -4.40 0.89
N PRO A 8 -28.45 -3.12 0.88
CA PRO A 8 -27.67 -2.58 -0.23
C PRO A 8 -26.42 -3.45 -0.41
N SER A 9 -26.17 -3.88 -1.64
CA SER A 9 -24.94 -4.56 -2.02
C SER A 9 -23.74 -3.67 -1.70
N PRO A 10 -22.58 -4.23 -1.27
CA PRO A 10 -21.37 -3.43 -1.04
C PRO A 10 -21.01 -2.65 -2.31
N GLN A 11 -20.46 -1.45 -2.15
CA GLN A 11 -20.04 -0.51 -3.20
C GLN A 11 -18.87 -1.05 -4.03
N GLU A 12 -18.99 -2.23 -4.62
CA GLU A 12 -17.89 -2.92 -5.31
C GLU A 12 -17.56 -2.37 -6.70
N ASP A 13 -18.16 -1.25 -7.14
CA ASP A 13 -17.92 -0.68 -8.48
C ASP A 13 -17.92 0.88 -8.56
N GLN A 14 -17.96 1.60 -7.44
CA GLN A 14 -17.98 3.06 -7.46
C GLN A 14 -16.58 3.66 -7.59
N ILE A 15 -16.39 4.53 -8.59
CA ILE A 15 -15.22 5.40 -8.73
C ILE A 15 -15.31 6.50 -7.66
N GLY A 16 -14.18 6.83 -7.03
CA GLY A 16 -14.09 7.89 -6.03
C GLY A 16 -13.36 7.46 -4.75
N PRO A 17 -13.45 8.30 -3.69
CA PRO A 17 -12.77 8.08 -2.43
C PRO A 17 -13.12 6.72 -1.79
N ILE A 18 -12.12 6.09 -1.18
CA ILE A 18 -12.27 4.85 -0.43
C ILE A 18 -12.05 5.16 1.05
N GLU A 19 -13.08 4.90 1.84
CA GLU A 19 -12.97 4.87 3.30
C GLU A 19 -12.06 3.72 3.71
N TYR A 20 -11.20 3.97 4.69
CA TYR A 20 -10.22 2.99 5.14
C TYR A 20 -10.15 2.89 6.66
N THR A 21 -9.69 1.74 7.14
CA THR A 21 -9.48 1.51 8.57
C THR A 21 -8.07 0.97 8.82
N PRO A 22 -7.23 1.67 9.60
CA PRO A 22 -5.91 1.18 9.95
C PRO A 22 -6.00 0.04 10.97
N LYS A 23 -5.22 -1.01 10.73
CA LYS A 23 -5.01 -2.16 11.61
C LYS A 23 -3.58 -2.11 12.12
N ILE A 24 -3.44 -1.78 13.40
CA ILE A 24 -2.16 -1.64 14.10
C ILE A 24 -2.00 -2.70 15.20
N SER A 25 -0.77 -3.07 15.52
CA SER A 25 -0.44 -4.04 16.59
C SER A 25 -0.85 -3.58 17.96
N SER A 26 -0.58 -2.31 18.26
CA SER A 26 -0.84 -1.67 19.52
C SER A 26 -1.22 -0.22 19.26
N THR A 27 -2.33 0.21 19.84
CA THR A 27 -2.77 1.60 19.83
C THR A 27 -1.86 2.51 20.65
N GLU A 28 -0.96 1.94 21.46
CA GLU A 28 0.04 2.69 22.23
C GLU A 28 1.30 3.01 21.41
N ASP A 29 1.53 2.31 20.29
CA ASP A 29 2.71 2.51 19.45
C ASP A 29 2.54 3.67 18.47
N VAL A 30 1.31 3.89 17.99
CA VAL A 30 1.03 4.85 16.91
C VAL A 30 0.00 5.88 17.36
N LEU A 31 0.38 7.16 17.28
CA LEU A 31 -0.55 8.27 17.38
C LEU A 31 -1.19 8.49 16.00
N ILE A 32 -2.53 8.47 15.95
CA ILE A 32 -3.30 8.73 14.74
C ILE A 32 -4.04 10.05 14.93
N ASN A 33 -3.78 11.02 14.04
CA ASN A 33 -4.47 12.30 13.97
C ASN A 33 -5.00 12.48 12.54
N ASP A 34 -6.30 12.29 12.36
CA ASP A 34 -6.95 12.18 11.05
C ASP A 34 -6.23 11.13 10.17
N ASP A 35 -5.74 11.53 9.00
CA ASP A 35 -5.00 10.68 8.07
C ASP A 35 -3.48 10.61 8.35
N THR A 36 -3.03 11.15 9.50
CA THR A 36 -1.61 11.22 9.88
C THR A 36 -1.27 10.16 10.92
N PHE A 37 -0.22 9.40 10.65
CA PHE A 37 0.23 8.28 11.46
C PHE A 37 1.65 8.54 11.94
N GLN A 38 1.86 8.59 13.25
CA GLN A 38 3.18 8.83 13.85
C GLN A 38 3.54 7.71 14.82
N LEU A 39 4.73 7.12 14.64
CA LEU A 39 5.27 6.15 15.58
C LEU A 39 5.79 6.88 16.84
N ILE A 40 5.15 6.67 17.99
CA ILE A 40 5.49 7.32 19.26
C ILE A 40 6.30 6.41 20.21
N SER A 41 6.34 5.11 19.94
CA SER A 41 7.18 4.14 20.66
C SER A 41 8.48 3.85 19.91
N THR A 42 9.32 2.99 20.49
CA THR A 42 10.55 2.46 19.86
C THR A 42 10.32 1.13 19.16
N ASN A 43 9.09 0.61 19.17
CA ASN A 43 8.76 -0.66 18.53
C ASN A 43 8.60 -0.44 17.03
N LEU A 44 9.19 -1.33 16.21
CA LEU A 44 8.84 -1.37 14.80
C LEU A 44 7.32 -1.56 14.68
N THR A 45 6.68 -0.83 13.79
CA THR A 45 5.23 -0.98 13.57
C THR A 45 4.93 -1.14 12.10
N THR A 46 4.14 -2.16 11.78
CA THR A 46 3.50 -2.32 10.48
C THR A 46 2.02 -2.01 10.63
N ILE A 47 1.49 -1.17 9.75
CA ILE A 47 0.08 -0.78 9.70
C ILE A 47 -0.51 -1.43 8.45
N LEU A 48 -1.56 -2.24 8.60
CA LEU A 48 -2.37 -2.70 7.46
C LEU A 48 -3.58 -1.79 7.29
N PHE A 49 -4.12 -1.71 6.08
CA PHE A 49 -5.33 -0.94 5.81
C PHE A 49 -6.43 -1.85 5.28
N ASP A 50 -7.61 -1.76 5.88
CA ASP A 50 -8.87 -2.22 5.27
C ASP A 50 -9.45 -1.09 4.41
N PRO A 51 -10.21 -1.40 3.33
CA PRO A 51 -10.64 -2.74 2.93
C PRO A 51 -9.55 -3.56 2.21
N ILE A 52 -9.79 -4.87 2.09
CA ILE A 52 -9.09 -5.69 1.09
C ILE A 52 -9.50 -5.17 -0.29
N LEU A 53 -8.52 -4.87 -1.12
CA LEU A 53 -8.72 -4.41 -2.49
C LEU A 53 -8.83 -5.60 -3.43
N LYS A 54 -9.83 -5.59 -4.31
CA LYS A 54 -10.08 -6.57 -5.35
C LYS A 54 -10.84 -5.90 -6.49
N ASN A 55 -10.68 -6.39 -7.71
CA ASN A 55 -11.42 -5.95 -8.90
C ASN A 55 -11.54 -4.42 -9.06
N GLY A 56 -10.53 -3.79 -9.66
CA GLY A 56 -10.54 -2.37 -9.96
C GLY A 56 -9.14 -1.77 -10.15
N ILE A 57 -9.12 -0.45 -10.34
CA ILE A 57 -7.89 0.33 -10.35
C ILE A 57 -7.92 1.26 -9.15
N PHE A 58 -6.89 1.20 -8.32
CA PHE A 58 -6.83 1.91 -7.06
C PHE A 58 -5.60 2.80 -7.01
N ARG A 59 -5.77 4.00 -6.46
CA ARG A 59 -4.69 4.95 -6.25
C ARG A 59 -4.63 5.36 -4.79
N LEU A 60 -3.46 5.16 -4.19
CA LEU A 60 -3.12 5.66 -2.86
C LEU A 60 -2.00 6.69 -3.01
N GLU A 61 -2.13 7.85 -2.36
CA GLU A 61 -1.07 8.84 -2.25
C GLU A 61 -0.78 9.16 -0.79
N ILE A 62 0.50 9.15 -0.44
CA ILE A 62 0.98 9.48 0.89
C ILE A 62 2.07 10.55 0.83
N ILE A 63 2.23 11.28 1.93
CA ILE A 63 3.39 12.12 2.20
C ILE A 63 4.23 11.40 3.25
N ASN A 64 5.48 11.10 2.92
CA ASN A 64 6.50 10.77 3.93
C ASN A 64 6.86 12.05 4.67
N GLU A 65 6.15 12.38 5.76
CA GLU A 65 6.45 13.55 6.59
C GLU A 65 7.82 13.41 7.25
N MET A 66 8.12 12.22 7.78
CA MET A 66 9.40 11.94 8.41
C MET A 66 9.76 10.45 8.38
N LYS A 67 10.90 10.12 7.76
CA LYS A 67 11.60 8.82 7.90
C LYS A 67 10.71 7.57 7.74
N LEU A 68 9.73 7.60 6.84
CA LEU A 68 8.98 6.41 6.43
C LEU A 68 9.94 5.29 5.99
N GLN A 69 9.77 4.07 6.50
CA GLN A 69 10.66 2.96 6.16
C GLN A 69 10.31 2.36 4.80
N ALA A 70 9.05 1.94 4.65
CA ALA A 70 8.56 1.22 3.47
C ALA A 70 7.04 1.28 3.38
N ILE A 71 6.55 1.09 2.16
CA ILE A 71 5.13 0.96 1.82
C ILE A 71 4.95 -0.12 0.75
N GLY A 72 3.81 -0.81 0.74
CA GLY A 72 3.54 -1.78 -0.31
C GLY A 72 2.22 -2.51 -0.14
N ILE A 73 2.19 -3.74 -0.67
CA ILE A 73 1.04 -4.63 -0.59
C ILE A 73 1.40 -5.97 0.02
N CYS A 74 0.39 -6.65 0.56
CA CYS A 74 0.48 -8.05 0.91
C CYS A 74 -0.78 -8.81 0.44
N ASP A 75 -0.64 -10.11 0.30
CA ASP A 75 -1.75 -11.03 0.03
C ASP A 75 -2.86 -10.90 1.10
N ASP A 76 -4.12 -11.15 0.74
CA ASP A 76 -5.25 -11.00 1.66
C ASP A 76 -5.31 -12.06 2.76
N SER A 77 -4.62 -13.20 2.58
CA SER A 77 -4.43 -14.25 3.57
C SER A 77 -3.47 -13.84 4.68
N VAL A 78 -2.70 -12.77 4.48
CA VAL A 78 -1.85 -12.19 5.53
C VAL A 78 -2.75 -11.54 6.57
N TYR A 79 -2.90 -12.19 7.71
CA TYR A 79 -3.53 -11.60 8.88
C TYR A 79 -2.47 -11.03 9.82
N PHE A 80 -2.75 -9.82 10.29
CA PHE A 80 -1.96 -9.19 11.34
C PHE A 80 -2.31 -9.85 12.68
N ILE A 81 -1.32 -10.46 13.36
CA ILE A 81 -1.52 -10.91 14.73
C ILE A 81 -1.12 -9.77 15.66
N GLN A 82 -2.12 -9.16 16.31
CA GLN A 82 -1.90 -8.14 17.33
C GLN A 82 -0.98 -8.69 18.44
N ASN A 83 -0.08 -7.84 18.95
CA ASN A 83 0.90 -8.17 19.99
C ASN A 83 1.96 -9.24 19.61
N VAL A 84 2.08 -9.60 18.34
CA VAL A 84 3.19 -10.43 17.83
C VAL A 84 4.10 -9.57 16.97
N SER A 85 5.38 -9.98 16.86
CA SER A 85 6.43 -9.26 16.12
C SER A 85 5.88 -8.58 14.85
N PRO A 86 6.10 -7.27 14.70
CA PRO A 86 5.53 -6.41 13.65
C PRO A 86 6.04 -6.77 12.24
N GLN A 87 6.98 -7.72 12.17
CA GLN A 87 7.39 -8.33 10.92
C GLN A 87 6.32 -9.32 10.51
N ILE A 88 5.53 -9.00 9.48
CA ILE A 88 4.77 -10.07 8.82
C ILE A 88 5.81 -11.09 8.31
N LYS A 89 5.74 -12.32 8.82
CA LYS A 89 6.78 -13.34 8.65
C LYS A 89 6.82 -13.90 7.21
N GLU A 90 5.73 -13.68 6.47
CA GLU A 90 5.48 -14.21 5.13
C GLU A 90 6.05 -13.24 4.08
N MET A 91 7.37 -13.26 3.90
CA MET A 91 8.06 -12.40 2.92
C MET A 91 7.71 -12.75 1.47
N ASP A 92 7.28 -13.98 1.22
CA ASP A 92 6.75 -14.47 -0.05
C ASP A 92 5.38 -13.90 -0.40
N LYS A 93 4.67 -13.31 0.57
CA LYS A 93 3.33 -12.74 0.37
C LYS A 93 3.31 -11.22 0.38
N LYS A 94 4.44 -10.56 0.08
CA LYS A 94 4.53 -9.10 0.11
C LYS A 94 5.39 -8.52 -0.98
N VAL A 95 4.99 -7.34 -1.44
CA VAL A 95 5.86 -6.42 -2.14
C VAL A 95 6.09 -5.21 -1.24
N TYR A 96 7.30 -4.68 -1.22
CA TYR A 96 7.60 -3.40 -0.58
C TYR A 96 8.43 -2.49 -1.47
N TYR A 97 8.19 -1.21 -1.33
CA TYR A 97 9.04 -0.14 -1.81
C TYR A 97 9.68 0.55 -0.62
N HIS A 98 11.01 0.45 -0.54
CA HIS A 98 11.82 0.90 0.59
C HIS A 98 12.31 2.34 0.37
N PHE A 99 12.56 3.09 1.45
CA PHE A 99 13.01 4.50 1.38
C PHE A 99 14.25 4.71 0.50
N SER A 100 15.11 3.70 0.38
CA SER A 100 16.29 3.72 -0.47
C SER A 100 16.02 3.50 -1.95
N GLY A 101 14.75 3.42 -2.36
CA GLY A 101 14.33 3.16 -3.74
C GLY A 101 14.46 1.71 -4.18
N SER A 102 14.67 0.77 -3.26
CA SER A 102 14.63 -0.66 -3.61
C SER A 102 13.19 -1.16 -3.61
N LEU A 103 12.85 -1.92 -4.64
CA LEU A 103 11.61 -2.69 -4.74
C LEU A 103 11.95 -4.13 -4.35
N GLY A 104 11.23 -4.70 -3.38
CA GLY A 104 11.54 -6.03 -2.87
C GLY A 104 10.32 -6.94 -2.81
N HIS A 105 10.57 -8.22 -3.03
CA HIS A 105 9.62 -9.32 -2.90
C HIS A 105 10.40 -10.61 -2.59
N LYS A 106 9.90 -11.48 -1.70
CA LYS A 106 10.65 -12.66 -1.22
C LYS A 106 12.04 -12.28 -0.69
N THR A 107 13.09 -12.88 -1.25
CA THR A 107 14.50 -12.60 -0.94
C THR A 107 15.16 -11.67 -1.96
N GLU A 108 14.41 -11.20 -2.95
CA GLU A 108 14.93 -10.39 -4.05
C GLU A 108 14.75 -8.89 -3.78
N GLN A 109 15.72 -8.11 -4.25
CA GLN A 109 15.68 -6.66 -4.24
C GLN A 109 16.11 -6.12 -5.59
N VAL A 110 15.24 -5.34 -6.19
CA VAL A 110 15.45 -4.60 -7.42
C VAL A 110 15.85 -3.16 -7.07
N LYS A 111 16.90 -2.67 -7.72
CA LYS A 111 17.37 -1.27 -7.61
C LYS A 111 17.02 -0.50 -8.87
N GLY A 112 17.12 0.83 -8.79
CA GLY A 112 16.97 1.72 -9.95
C GLY A 112 15.72 2.60 -9.91
N ASN A 113 14.84 2.42 -8.92
CA ASN A 113 13.81 3.40 -8.61
C ASN A 113 14.39 4.53 -7.74
N ALA A 114 13.72 5.67 -7.74
CA ALA A 114 14.05 6.84 -6.94
C ALA A 114 13.95 6.53 -5.44
N LYS A 115 14.71 7.26 -4.63
CA LYS A 115 14.58 7.23 -3.16
C LYS A 115 13.45 8.17 -2.72
N PHE A 116 12.91 7.92 -1.53
CA PHE A 116 11.97 8.84 -0.88
C PHE A 116 12.38 9.18 0.57
N GLU A 117 13.67 9.09 0.89
CA GLU A 117 14.23 9.34 2.22
C GLU A 117 14.07 10.79 2.72
N GLN A 118 13.83 11.72 1.80
CA GLN A 118 13.59 13.13 2.13
C GLN A 118 12.24 13.31 2.81
N ASN A 119 12.21 14.16 3.83
CA ASN A 119 10.97 14.57 4.47
C ASN A 119 10.08 15.32 3.47
N ASN A 120 8.77 15.20 3.66
CA ASN A 120 7.71 15.72 2.79
C ASN A 120 7.79 15.21 1.34
N CYS A 121 8.29 13.99 1.14
CA CYS A 121 8.30 13.35 -0.17
C CYS A 121 6.93 12.73 -0.47
N HIS A 122 6.35 13.05 -1.63
CA HIS A 122 5.10 12.43 -2.08
C HIS A 122 5.38 11.08 -2.75
N ILE A 123 4.64 10.06 -2.31
CA ILE A 123 4.70 8.71 -2.87
C ILE A 123 3.28 8.32 -3.28
N ALA A 124 3.12 7.72 -4.45
CA ALA A 124 1.85 7.11 -4.86
C ALA A 124 2.02 5.65 -5.23
N LEU A 125 0.99 4.86 -4.98
CA LEU A 125 0.82 3.49 -5.44
C LEU A 125 -0.39 3.46 -6.37
N GLU A 126 -0.22 2.87 -7.55
CA GLU A 126 -1.33 2.53 -8.46
C GLU A 126 -1.40 1.02 -8.60
N LEU A 127 -2.55 0.47 -8.20
CA LEU A 127 -2.86 -0.94 -8.26
C LEU A 127 -3.85 -1.19 -9.38
N ILE A 128 -3.51 -2.08 -10.31
CA ILE A 128 -4.43 -2.60 -11.30
C ILE A 128 -4.74 -4.04 -10.89
N LEU A 129 -5.96 -4.28 -10.42
CA LEU A 129 -6.46 -5.60 -10.02
C LEU A 129 -7.59 -5.97 -10.99
N ASN A 130 -7.22 -6.56 -12.12
CA ASN A 130 -8.16 -6.94 -13.17
C ASN A 130 -7.94 -8.41 -13.51
N ASN A 131 -8.83 -9.30 -13.06
CA ASN A 131 -8.76 -10.74 -13.29
C ASN A 131 -8.74 -11.16 -14.79
N GLN A 132 -8.94 -10.23 -15.72
CA GLN A 132 -8.89 -10.46 -17.17
C GLN A 132 -7.56 -10.00 -17.81
N GLN A 133 -6.77 -9.20 -17.11
CA GLN A 133 -5.48 -8.68 -17.57
C GLN A 133 -4.39 -9.00 -16.54
N GLN A 134 -3.16 -8.61 -16.82
CA GLN A 134 -2.08 -8.75 -15.86
C GLN A 134 -2.25 -7.73 -14.72
N ASN A 135 -2.45 -8.23 -13.50
CA ASN A 135 -2.46 -7.35 -12.33
C ASN A 135 -1.09 -6.71 -12.15
N SER A 136 -1.05 -5.46 -11.70
CA SER A 136 0.21 -4.76 -11.48
C SER A 136 0.16 -3.77 -10.33
N LEU A 137 1.33 -3.48 -9.78
CA LEU A 137 1.59 -2.44 -8.79
C LEU A 137 2.68 -1.52 -9.30
N THR A 138 2.33 -0.26 -9.51
CA THR A 138 3.25 0.79 -9.95
C THR A 138 3.44 1.82 -8.84
N PHE A 139 4.69 2.25 -8.65
CA PHE A 139 5.02 3.30 -7.69
C PHE A 139 5.32 4.61 -8.40
N PHE A 140 5.05 5.72 -7.71
CA PHE A 140 5.41 7.06 -8.14
C PHE A 140 6.12 7.79 -7.00
N VAL A 141 7.12 8.60 -7.33
CA VAL A 141 7.82 9.47 -6.37
C VAL A 141 7.80 10.89 -6.93
N GLN A 142 7.29 11.84 -6.15
CA GLN A 142 7.09 13.24 -6.59
C GLN A 142 6.33 13.32 -7.93
N GLY A 143 5.30 12.49 -8.10
CA GLY A 143 4.49 12.41 -9.31
C GLY A 143 5.17 11.72 -10.50
N GLN A 144 6.42 11.29 -10.38
CA GLN A 144 7.14 10.57 -11.44
C GLN A 144 6.96 9.07 -11.29
N GLU A 145 6.49 8.42 -12.36
CA GLU A 145 6.37 6.95 -12.45
C GLU A 145 7.73 6.28 -12.31
N GLN A 146 7.81 5.21 -11.51
CA GLN A 146 9.04 4.48 -11.29
C GLN A 146 9.28 3.40 -12.35
N PRO A 147 10.53 3.24 -12.83
CA PRO A 147 10.83 2.35 -13.95
C PRO A 147 10.65 0.87 -13.59
N ASN A 148 10.84 0.47 -12.33
CA ASN A 148 10.59 -0.89 -11.88
C ASN A 148 9.25 -0.97 -11.15
N TYR A 149 8.38 -1.85 -11.63
CA TYR A 149 7.05 -2.11 -11.07
C TYR A 149 6.82 -3.62 -10.96
N VAL A 150 5.76 -4.04 -10.28
CA VAL A 150 5.44 -5.46 -10.09
C VAL A 150 4.27 -5.86 -10.97
N ILE A 151 4.35 -7.04 -11.57
CA ILE A 151 3.32 -7.68 -12.38
C ILE A 151 2.90 -9.01 -11.74
N ASN A 152 1.74 -9.51 -12.15
CA ASN A 152 1.15 -10.76 -11.65
C ASN A 152 0.94 -10.77 -10.12
N ILE A 153 0.66 -9.60 -9.53
CA ILE A 153 0.25 -9.51 -8.12
C ILE A 153 -1.08 -10.26 -7.89
N PRO A 154 -1.36 -10.73 -6.65
CA PRO A 154 -2.60 -11.43 -6.34
C PRO A 154 -3.87 -10.65 -6.70
N ASN A 155 -4.96 -11.35 -6.97
CA ASN A 155 -6.26 -10.75 -7.34
C ASN A 155 -6.90 -9.95 -6.19
N SER A 156 -6.47 -10.20 -4.96
CA SER A 156 -6.89 -9.51 -3.75
C SER A 156 -5.69 -9.21 -2.87
N VAL A 157 -5.59 -7.96 -2.43
CA VAL A 157 -4.43 -7.46 -1.68
C VAL A 157 -4.84 -6.48 -0.59
N ARG A 158 -3.97 -6.32 0.41
CA ARG A 158 -4.05 -5.26 1.43
C ARG A 158 -2.89 -4.30 1.26
N LEU A 159 -3.14 -3.03 1.51
CA LEU A 159 -2.08 -2.01 1.61
C LEU A 159 -1.43 -2.10 2.99
N TRP A 160 -0.13 -1.82 3.05
CA TRP A 160 0.59 -1.71 4.32
C TRP A 160 1.71 -0.69 4.29
N VAL A 161 2.02 -0.18 5.49
CA VAL A 161 3.09 0.79 5.73
C VAL A 161 3.91 0.34 6.94
N CYS A 162 5.22 0.56 6.92
CA CYS A 162 6.12 0.25 8.03
C CYS A 162 6.87 1.49 8.53
N LEU A 163 6.94 1.60 9.85
CA LEU A 163 7.64 2.62 10.62
C LEU A 163 8.61 1.94 11.58
N THR A 164 9.85 2.42 11.65
CA THR A 164 10.93 1.77 12.43
C THR A 164 11.57 2.69 13.46
N GLN A 165 11.48 4.00 13.29
CA GLN A 165 12.13 4.98 14.16
C GLN A 165 11.08 5.81 14.90
N LYS A 166 11.22 5.94 16.21
CA LYS A 166 10.38 6.84 17.00
C LYS A 166 10.38 8.25 16.37
N GLY A 167 9.19 8.81 16.21
CA GLY A 167 8.95 10.09 15.55
C GLY A 167 8.76 10.01 14.03
N SER A 168 9.01 8.85 13.40
CA SER A 168 8.67 8.67 11.98
C SER A 168 7.16 8.78 11.77
N SER A 169 6.77 9.44 10.67
CA SER A 169 5.38 9.67 10.34
C SER A 169 5.12 9.74 8.84
N PHE A 170 3.88 9.48 8.48
CA PHE A 170 3.35 9.70 7.15
C PHE A 170 1.90 10.15 7.23
N LYS A 171 1.43 10.76 6.16
CA LYS A 171 0.03 11.16 5.99
C LYS A 171 -0.55 10.56 4.73
N ILE A 172 -1.73 9.94 4.81
CA ILE A 172 -2.52 9.59 3.64
C ILE A 172 -3.18 10.88 3.14
N THR A 173 -3.03 11.17 1.86
CA THR A 173 -3.60 12.38 1.23
C THR A 173 -4.69 12.07 0.22
N LYS A 174 -4.71 10.83 -0.27
CA LYS A 174 -5.70 10.34 -1.21
C LYS A 174 -5.74 8.82 -1.15
N PHE A 175 -6.95 8.27 -1.12
CA PHE A 175 -7.19 6.86 -1.38
C PHE A 175 -8.48 6.75 -2.16
N GLU A 176 -8.41 6.27 -3.40
CA GLU A 176 -9.56 6.25 -4.30
C GLU A 176 -9.51 5.09 -5.29
N ARG A 177 -10.69 4.69 -5.77
CA ARG A 177 -10.83 3.89 -6.98
C ARG A 177 -10.90 4.83 -8.17
N VAL A 178 -10.08 4.58 -9.19
CA VAL A 178 -10.02 5.38 -10.42
C VAL A 178 -10.54 4.59 -11.61
N GLN A 179 -11.02 5.30 -12.63
CA GLN A 179 -11.61 4.67 -13.82
C GLN A 179 -10.53 4.13 -14.77
N PHE A 180 -9.41 4.83 -14.87
CA PHE A 180 -8.33 4.53 -15.82
C PHE A 180 -6.98 4.56 -15.11
N PRO A 181 -6.05 3.69 -15.50
CA PRO A 181 -4.69 3.75 -14.97
C PRO A 181 -3.99 5.01 -15.47
N THR A 182 -3.09 5.54 -14.66
CA THR A 182 -2.24 6.68 -15.01
C THR A 182 -0.84 6.25 -15.40
N ALA A 183 -0.40 5.07 -14.93
CA ALA A 183 0.87 4.47 -15.33
C ALA A 183 0.89 4.18 -16.83
N LYS A 184 2.02 4.52 -17.47
CA LYS A 184 2.22 4.39 -18.92
C LYS A 184 3.18 3.28 -19.29
N HIS A 185 4.08 2.89 -18.38
CA HIS A 185 5.13 1.89 -18.59
C HIS A 185 5.88 2.08 -19.92
N LEU A 186 6.56 3.23 -20.05
CA LEU A 186 7.34 3.57 -21.24
C LEU A 186 8.47 2.54 -21.49
N GLY A 187 9.09 2.55 -22.68
CA GLY A 187 9.98 1.48 -23.13
C GLY A 187 11.22 1.16 -22.26
N SER A 188 11.58 2.00 -21.29
CA SER A 188 12.64 1.72 -20.32
C SER A 188 12.14 1.08 -19.01
N SER A 189 10.82 0.96 -18.84
CA SER A 189 10.20 0.35 -17.66
C SER A 189 10.31 -1.18 -17.71
N ARG A 190 10.38 -1.79 -16.53
CA ARG A 190 10.48 -3.24 -16.34
C ARG A 190 9.51 -3.72 -15.28
N GLY A 191 8.63 -4.65 -15.69
CA GLY A 191 7.78 -5.41 -14.78
C GLY A 191 8.55 -6.58 -14.18
N TRP A 192 8.45 -6.73 -12.87
CA TRP A 192 9.04 -7.84 -12.10
C TRP A 192 7.92 -8.74 -11.58
N GLU A 193 8.14 -10.04 -11.64
CA GLU A 193 7.16 -11.02 -11.15
C GLU A 193 6.97 -10.90 -9.64
N TYR A 194 5.75 -11.23 -9.19
CA TYR A 194 5.42 -11.48 -7.78
C TYR A 194 6.03 -12.82 -7.36
#